data_AF-A0A673KN03-F1
#
_entry.id   AF-A0A673KN03-F1
#
_cell.length_a   1.000
_cell.length_b   1.000
_cell.length_c   1.000
_cell.angle_alpha   90.00
_cell.angle_beta   90.00
_cell.angle_gamma   90.00
#
_symmetry.space_group_name_H-M   'P 1'
#
loop_
_entity.id
_entity.type
_entity.pdbx_description
1 polymer ?
#
loop_
_entity_poly.entity_id
_entity_poly.type
_entity_poly.pdbx_seq_one_letter_code
_entity_poly.pdbx_strand_id
1 'polypeptide(L)'
;MAGRIPLVLLACGSFNPITHQHMRLFELARDHMHQTGLYRVVGGIVSPVGDNYGKQGLVASKHRLAMARLALQSSHWVSVDDWESQQADWTETVPGQLYNKTSAKNDRTHADKYPVISKPLFLYSVQTPCSNAIFSSVRKIATLLKPDKDITQNGDHFTIKTLSTFRNYNMDFVVGQEFEEDLSGVDDRKCMTTITWDGDNLVCVQKGEIEGRGWTHWIEGDELHLELRAAGIVSKQVFKKS
;
A
#
# COMPACT_ATOMS: atom_id res chain seq x y z
N MET A 1 20.83 -0.87 -28.30
CA MET A 1 19.70 -1.09 -27.38
C MET A 1 19.97 -0.29 -26.12
N ALA A 2 19.11 0.65 -25.75
CA ALA A 2 19.25 1.35 -24.47
C ALA A 2 19.06 0.32 -23.33
N GLY A 3 20.03 0.22 -22.43
CA GLY A 3 19.95 -0.68 -21.27
C GLY A 3 18.81 -0.28 -20.33
N ARG A 4 18.21 -1.25 -19.63
CA ARG A 4 17.19 -0.99 -18.61
C ARG A 4 17.75 -0.10 -17.50
N ILE A 5 16.93 0.83 -17.00
CA ILE A 5 17.31 1.78 -15.96
C ILE A 5 17.43 1.03 -14.61
N PRO A 6 18.60 1.04 -13.94
CA PRO A 6 18.74 0.41 -12.63
C PRO A 6 17.86 1.11 -11.58
N LEU A 7 17.22 0.34 -10.71
CA LEU A 7 16.27 0.83 -9.70
C LEU A 7 16.52 0.17 -8.35
N VAL A 8 16.50 0.96 -7.27
CA VAL A 8 16.48 0.44 -5.88
C VAL A 8 15.12 0.74 -5.29
N LEU A 9 14.50 -0.26 -4.67
CA LEU A 9 13.22 -0.11 -3.99
C LEU A 9 13.46 0.25 -2.51
N LEU A 10 12.70 1.20 -1.98
CA LEU A 10 12.84 1.67 -0.60
C LEU A 10 11.49 1.65 0.12
N ALA A 11 11.43 0.93 1.25
CA ALA A 11 10.29 0.91 2.15
C ALA A 11 10.69 1.52 3.50
N CYS A 12 10.20 2.74 3.76
CA CYS A 12 10.28 3.40 5.07
C CYS A 12 8.99 3.14 5.87
N GLY A 13 9.11 2.92 7.18
CA GLY A 13 7.96 2.69 8.04
C GLY A 13 8.31 2.22 9.44
N SER A 14 7.31 2.01 10.28
CA SER A 14 7.55 1.58 11.67
C SER A 14 8.07 0.13 11.77
N PHE A 15 7.54 -0.80 10.97
CA PHE A 15 7.85 -2.24 11.03
C PHE A 15 7.75 -2.81 12.46
N ASN A 16 6.57 -2.66 13.07
CA ASN A 16 6.30 -2.97 14.47
C ASN A 16 5.18 -4.03 14.64
N PRO A 17 5.44 -5.33 14.39
CA PRO A 17 6.66 -5.91 13.83
C PRO A 17 6.66 -5.93 12.29
N ILE A 18 7.80 -6.30 11.68
CA ILE A 18 7.84 -6.65 10.27
C ILE A 18 7.02 -7.94 10.02
N THR A 19 6.44 -8.08 8.83
CA THR A 19 5.59 -9.23 8.46
C THR A 19 5.95 -9.75 7.07
N HIS A 20 5.51 -10.97 6.73
CA HIS A 20 5.68 -11.54 5.39
C HIS A 20 5.10 -10.66 4.27
N GLN A 21 4.04 -9.90 4.56
CA GLN A 21 3.43 -8.98 3.59
C GLN A 21 4.39 -7.85 3.18
N HIS A 22 5.25 -7.37 4.10
CA HIS A 22 6.29 -6.38 3.78
C HIS A 22 7.32 -6.93 2.80
N MET A 23 7.71 -8.19 2.94
CA MET A 23 8.65 -8.84 2.01
C MET A 23 7.99 -9.12 0.67
N ARG A 24 6.73 -9.57 0.69
CA ARG A 24 5.96 -9.79 -0.54
C ARG A 24 5.81 -8.51 -1.38
N LEU A 25 5.72 -7.35 -0.74
CA LEU A 25 5.72 -6.04 -1.42
C LEU A 25 6.97 -5.83 -2.27
N PHE A 26 8.16 -6.16 -1.76
CA PHE A 26 9.39 -6.03 -2.52
C PHE A 26 9.35 -6.90 -3.78
N GLU A 27 8.94 -8.16 -3.65
CA GLU A 27 8.82 -9.09 -4.78
C GLU A 27 7.83 -8.57 -5.84
N LEU A 28 6.62 -8.15 -5.42
CA LEU A 28 5.61 -7.63 -6.35
C LEU A 28 6.06 -6.35 -7.05
N ALA A 29 6.65 -5.41 -6.31
CA ALA A 29 7.17 -4.18 -6.88
C ALA A 29 8.33 -4.47 -7.86
N ARG A 30 9.19 -5.45 -7.54
CA ARG A 30 10.26 -5.87 -8.43
C ARG A 30 9.72 -6.44 -9.73
N ASP A 31 8.81 -7.39 -9.64
CA ASP A 31 8.22 -8.06 -10.81
C ASP A 31 7.51 -7.04 -11.70
N HIS A 32 6.72 -6.13 -11.11
CA HIS A 32 6.06 -5.06 -11.84
C HIS A 32 7.07 -4.16 -12.57
N MET A 33 8.12 -3.70 -11.89
CA MET A 33 9.13 -2.82 -12.49
C MET A 33 9.89 -3.52 -13.62
N HIS A 34 10.16 -4.81 -13.51
CA HIS A 34 10.76 -5.59 -14.60
C HIS A 34 9.79 -5.80 -15.78
N GLN A 35 8.50 -6.02 -15.52
CA GLN A 35 7.46 -6.19 -16.55
C GLN A 35 7.26 -4.94 -17.41
N THR A 36 7.52 -3.74 -16.87
CA THR A 36 7.48 -2.50 -17.68
C THR A 36 8.49 -2.51 -18.83
N GLY A 37 9.52 -3.35 -18.77
CA GLY A 37 10.63 -3.38 -19.73
C GLY A 37 11.61 -2.19 -19.61
N LEU A 38 11.27 -1.17 -18.80
CA LEU A 38 12.05 0.05 -18.64
C LEU A 38 13.08 -0.06 -17.53
N TYR A 39 12.76 -0.76 -16.45
CA TYR A 39 13.56 -0.80 -15.23
C TYR A 39 14.19 -2.17 -14.96
N ARG A 40 15.35 -2.15 -14.30
CA ARG A 40 16.00 -3.31 -13.70
C ARG A 40 16.16 -3.01 -12.21
N VAL A 41 15.34 -3.62 -11.37
CA VAL A 41 15.56 -3.57 -9.92
C VAL A 41 16.89 -4.25 -9.56
N VAL A 42 17.77 -3.54 -8.88
CA VAL A 42 19.11 -3.97 -8.47
C VAL A 42 19.25 -4.13 -6.95
N GLY A 43 18.24 -3.70 -6.17
CA GLY A 43 18.23 -3.87 -4.73
C GLY A 43 16.94 -3.38 -4.07
N GLY A 44 16.74 -3.77 -2.81
CA GLY A 44 15.67 -3.32 -1.94
C GLY A 44 16.18 -2.92 -0.56
N ILE A 45 15.54 -1.93 0.06
CA ILE A 45 15.93 -1.40 1.38
C ILE A 45 14.68 -1.27 2.25
N VAL A 46 14.69 -1.95 3.39
CA VAL A 46 13.77 -1.69 4.52
C VAL A 46 14.46 -0.70 5.45
N SER A 47 13.85 0.47 5.66
CA SER A 47 14.35 1.54 6.54
C SER A 47 13.37 1.77 7.70
N PRO A 48 13.57 1.15 8.87
CA PRO A 48 12.72 1.41 10.02
C PRO A 48 12.94 2.81 10.62
N VAL A 49 11.83 3.48 10.95
CA VAL A 49 11.87 4.81 11.59
C VAL A 49 12.51 4.74 12.98
N GLY A 50 13.14 5.84 13.41
CA GLY A 50 13.70 5.97 14.76
C GLY A 50 12.64 6.08 15.86
N ASP A 51 13.10 5.99 17.12
CA ASP A 51 12.20 6.00 18.28
C ASP A 51 11.57 7.37 18.54
N ASN A 52 12.19 8.43 18.03
CA ASN A 52 11.66 9.80 18.08
C ASN A 52 10.55 10.08 17.06
N TYR A 53 10.12 9.07 16.29
CA TYR A 53 8.95 9.19 15.39
C TYR A 53 7.64 9.51 16.14
N GLY A 54 7.58 9.26 17.46
CA GLY A 54 6.48 9.72 18.31
C GLY A 54 5.16 8.94 18.19
N LYS A 55 5.14 7.83 17.45
CA LYS A 55 3.96 6.95 17.39
C LYS A 55 3.83 6.13 18.67
N GLN A 56 2.68 6.24 19.35
CA GLN A 56 2.37 5.49 20.56
C GLN A 56 2.40 3.98 20.31
N GLY A 57 2.94 3.21 21.28
CA GLY A 57 3.02 1.75 21.23
C GLY A 57 4.12 1.16 20.34
N LEU A 58 5.06 1.97 19.85
CA LEU A 58 6.22 1.43 19.12
C LEU A 58 7.18 0.70 20.05
N VAL A 59 7.53 -0.54 19.68
CA VAL A 59 8.67 -1.23 20.28
C VAL A 59 9.95 -0.48 19.88
N ALA A 60 10.94 -0.44 20.77
CA ALA A 60 12.21 0.24 20.51
C ALA A 60 12.84 -0.20 19.17
N SER A 61 13.41 0.77 18.46
CA SER A 61 14.03 0.66 17.13
C SER A 61 15.01 -0.50 17.05
N LYS A 62 15.82 -0.70 18.10
CA LYS A 62 16.75 -1.84 18.22
C LYS A 62 16.08 -3.21 18.01
N HIS A 63 14.88 -3.41 18.54
CA HIS A 63 14.14 -4.67 18.40
C HIS A 63 13.50 -4.78 17.03
N ARG A 64 12.97 -3.66 16.49
CA ARG A 64 12.39 -3.61 15.14
C ARG A 64 13.44 -3.90 14.07
N LEU A 65 14.65 -3.35 14.22
CA LEU A 65 15.80 -3.66 13.38
C LEU A 65 16.20 -5.13 13.47
N ALA A 66 16.26 -5.70 14.67
CA ALA A 66 16.58 -7.12 14.84
C ALA A 66 15.54 -8.03 14.15
N MET A 67 14.25 -7.74 14.35
CA MET A 67 13.17 -8.46 13.68
C MET A 67 13.23 -8.30 12.15
N ALA A 68 13.49 -7.10 11.65
CA ALA A 68 13.65 -6.84 10.21
C ALA A 68 14.80 -7.63 9.60
N ARG A 69 15.95 -7.69 10.29
CA ARG A 69 17.13 -8.45 9.83
C ARG A 69 16.84 -9.95 9.79
N LEU A 70 16.18 -10.49 10.83
CA LEU A 70 15.79 -11.90 10.86
C LEU A 70 14.78 -12.23 9.76
N ALA A 71 13.76 -11.40 9.55
CA ALA A 71 12.78 -11.61 8.50
C ALA A 71 13.42 -11.63 7.11
N LEU A 72 14.39 -10.76 6.86
CA LEU A 72 15.09 -10.65 5.58
C LEU A 72 16.30 -11.58 5.42
N GLN A 73 16.61 -12.47 6.37
CA GLN A 73 17.77 -13.37 6.26
C GLN A 73 17.76 -14.25 5.02
N SER A 74 16.58 -14.62 4.52
CA SER A 74 16.42 -15.44 3.32
C SER A 74 16.45 -14.62 2.02
N SER A 75 16.37 -13.28 2.09
CA SER A 75 16.41 -12.41 0.92
C SER A 75 17.86 -12.12 0.53
N HIS A 76 18.18 -12.31 -0.75
CA HIS A 76 19.51 -12.02 -1.30
C HIS A 76 19.61 -10.61 -1.92
N TRP A 77 18.50 -9.87 -2.01
CA TRP A 77 18.45 -8.60 -2.74
C TRP A 77 17.78 -7.46 -1.96
N VAL A 78 17.11 -7.76 -0.85
CA VAL A 78 16.54 -6.77 0.08
C VAL A 78 17.34 -6.76 1.36
N SER A 79 17.72 -5.56 1.82
CA SER A 79 18.51 -5.35 3.04
C SER A 79 17.80 -4.42 4.03
N VAL A 80 18.22 -4.44 5.29
CA VAL A 80 17.80 -3.46 6.29
C VAL A 80 18.84 -2.35 6.37
N ASP A 81 18.40 -1.10 6.31
CA ASP A 81 19.22 0.06 6.67
C ASP A 81 18.74 0.61 8.02
N ASP A 82 19.68 0.89 8.91
CA ASP A 82 19.44 1.36 10.27
C ASP A 82 19.75 2.84 10.48
N TRP A 83 20.06 3.59 9.41
CA TRP A 83 20.48 4.99 9.51
C TRP A 83 19.43 5.87 10.19
N GLU A 84 18.16 5.79 9.76
CA GLU A 84 17.07 6.59 10.36
C GLU A 84 16.87 6.22 11.84
N SER A 85 17.03 4.93 12.16
CA SER A 85 16.91 4.44 13.54
C SER A 85 18.06 4.84 14.46
N GLN A 86 19.20 5.26 13.91
CA GLN A 86 20.37 5.70 14.67
C GLN A 86 20.40 7.23 14.91
N GLN A 87 19.49 7.99 14.31
CA GLN A 87 19.48 9.45 14.49
C GLN A 87 19.00 9.82 15.90
N ALA A 88 19.70 10.79 16.51
CA ALA A 88 19.38 11.29 17.85
C ALA A 88 18.08 12.10 17.89
N ASP A 89 17.69 12.68 16.76
CA ASP A 89 16.45 13.43 16.54
C ASP A 89 15.69 12.83 15.36
N TRP A 90 14.36 13.03 15.32
CA TRP A 90 13.58 12.61 14.16
C TRP A 90 14.08 13.32 12.91
N THR A 91 14.48 12.53 11.92
CA THR A 91 14.98 13.01 10.63
C THR A 91 14.33 12.21 9.52
N GLU A 92 13.91 12.89 8.46
CA GLU A 92 13.37 12.21 7.27
C GLU A 92 14.46 11.35 6.60
N THR A 93 14.13 10.11 6.23
CA THR A 93 15.02 9.27 5.41
C THR A 93 15.44 10.05 4.16
N VAL A 94 16.75 10.23 3.95
CA VAL A 94 17.31 10.81 2.72
C VAL A 94 17.62 9.68 1.73
N PRO A 95 16.81 9.43 0.69
CA PRO A 95 16.96 8.22 -0.12
C PRO A 95 18.26 8.19 -0.93
N GLY A 96 18.85 9.35 -1.23
CA GLY A 96 20.16 9.47 -1.89
C GLY A 96 21.31 8.90 -1.05
N GLN A 97 21.28 9.05 0.28
CA GLN A 97 22.30 8.49 1.16
C GLN A 97 22.16 6.98 1.30
N LEU A 98 20.93 6.47 1.33
CA LEU A 98 20.64 5.04 1.34
C LEU A 98 21.09 4.34 0.05
N TYR A 99 20.84 4.96 -1.10
CA TYR A 99 21.26 4.45 -2.41
C TYR A 99 22.78 4.29 -2.52
N ASN A 100 23.55 5.29 -2.05
CA ASN A 100 25.02 5.25 -2.11
C ASN A 100 25.60 4.10 -1.27
N LYS A 101 25.01 3.81 -0.11
CA LYS A 101 25.41 2.67 0.74
C LYS A 101 25.10 1.32 0.09
N THR A 102 23.96 1.19 -0.59
CA THR A 102 23.54 -0.07 -1.22
C THR A 102 24.26 -0.32 -2.53
N SER A 103 24.52 0.71 -3.35
CA SER A 103 25.32 0.59 -4.58
C SER A 103 26.79 0.26 -4.29
N ALA A 104 27.37 0.80 -3.22
CA ALA A 104 28.75 0.51 -2.82
C ALA A 104 29.01 -0.96 -2.43
N LYS A 105 27.96 -1.74 -2.14
CA LYS A 105 28.07 -3.17 -1.81
C LYS A 105 28.04 -4.10 -3.03
N ASN A 106 27.61 -3.63 -4.21
CA ASN A 106 27.31 -4.52 -5.34
C ASN A 106 28.17 -4.34 -6.60
N ASP A 107 28.86 -3.21 -6.81
CA ASP A 107 30.00 -3.13 -7.75
C ASP A 107 30.73 -1.79 -7.63
N ARG A 108 32.07 -1.81 -7.68
CA ARG A 108 32.93 -0.61 -7.57
C ARG A 108 33.11 0.07 -8.93
N THR A 109 32.05 0.50 -9.61
CA THR A 109 32.18 1.48 -10.70
C THR A 109 30.89 2.28 -10.85
N HIS A 110 31.00 3.61 -10.87
CA HIS A 110 29.94 4.59 -11.20
C HIS A 110 28.85 4.88 -10.14
N ALA A 111 29.26 5.40 -8.99
CA ALA A 111 28.35 5.94 -7.96
C ALA A 111 27.58 7.23 -8.37
N ASP A 112 27.99 7.95 -9.42
CA ASP A 112 27.52 9.33 -9.66
C ASP A 112 26.56 9.56 -10.84
N LYS A 113 25.89 8.55 -11.39
CA LYS A 113 25.15 8.74 -12.68
C LYS A 113 23.69 8.28 -12.78
N TYR A 114 23.06 7.79 -11.72
CA TYR A 114 21.73 7.17 -11.86
C TYR A 114 20.67 7.83 -10.99
N PRO A 115 19.44 8.03 -11.52
CA PRO A 115 18.37 8.67 -10.78
C PRO A 115 17.96 7.80 -9.60
N VAL A 116 18.29 8.24 -8.38
CA VAL A 116 17.56 7.81 -7.19
C VAL A 116 16.16 8.34 -7.34
N ILE A 117 15.17 7.46 -7.53
CA ILE A 117 13.77 7.87 -7.36
C ILE A 117 13.54 8.01 -5.86
N SER A 118 13.97 9.17 -5.34
CA SER A 118 13.79 9.63 -3.96
C SER A 118 12.49 10.42 -3.79
N LYS A 119 11.72 10.63 -4.85
CA LYS A 119 10.37 11.16 -4.75
C LYS A 119 9.45 10.03 -4.28
N PRO A 120 8.55 10.28 -3.30
CA PRO A 120 7.57 9.27 -2.92
C PRO A 120 6.84 8.87 -4.19
N LEU A 121 6.50 7.59 -4.29
CA LEU A 121 5.69 7.01 -5.35
C LEU A 121 4.53 7.98 -5.73
N PHE A 122 4.76 8.89 -6.66
CA PHE A 122 3.82 9.91 -7.12
C PHE A 122 3.55 9.60 -8.58
N LEU A 123 2.50 8.82 -8.81
CA LEU A 123 1.59 9.08 -9.90
C LEU A 123 0.39 9.81 -9.25
N TYR A 124 0.00 10.95 -9.81
CA TYR A 124 -1.04 11.88 -9.34
C TYR A 124 -2.26 11.17 -8.71
N SER A 125 -2.70 11.53 -7.51
CA SER A 125 -3.71 12.57 -7.32
C SER A 125 -3.82 12.99 -5.83
N VAL A 126 -3.71 14.29 -5.58
CA VAL A 126 -4.20 15.06 -4.43
C VAL A 126 -3.64 14.69 -3.05
N GLN A 127 -2.81 15.61 -2.55
CA GLN A 127 -2.56 15.82 -1.13
C GLN A 127 -3.88 15.90 -0.35
N THR A 128 -4.08 14.96 0.57
CA THR A 128 -4.61 15.25 1.90
C THR A 128 -3.98 14.26 2.89
N PRO A 129 -3.62 14.69 4.11
CA PRO A 129 -3.05 13.83 5.14
C PRO A 129 -4.15 12.89 5.65
N CYS A 130 -4.36 11.78 4.96
CA CYS A 130 -5.41 10.84 5.35
C CYS A 130 -4.90 9.97 6.51
N SER A 131 -5.67 10.04 7.59
CA SER A 131 -5.57 9.38 8.90
C SER A 131 -4.77 8.06 8.98
N ASN A 132 -4.15 7.88 10.15
CA ASN A 132 -3.18 6.84 10.52
C ASN A 132 -3.76 5.42 10.66
N ALA A 133 -4.47 4.92 9.65
CA ALA A 133 -5.21 3.65 9.72
C ALA A 133 -4.63 2.50 8.87
N ILE A 134 -3.91 2.79 7.77
CA ILE A 134 -3.35 1.74 6.87
C ILE A 134 -1.82 1.79 6.94
N PHE A 135 -1.16 0.63 7.07
CA PHE A 135 0.30 0.56 7.08
C PHE A 135 0.90 1.28 5.85
N SER A 136 1.90 2.16 6.05
CA SER A 136 2.56 2.96 4.99
C SER A 136 2.97 2.11 3.76
N SER A 137 3.42 0.89 4.00
CA SER A 137 3.80 -0.08 2.98
C SER A 137 2.60 -0.61 2.18
N VAL A 138 1.44 -0.86 2.81
CA VAL A 138 0.22 -1.34 2.14
C VAL A 138 -0.37 -0.25 1.23
N ARG A 139 -0.32 1.01 1.66
CA ARG A 139 -0.75 2.15 0.81
C ARG A 139 0.06 2.25 -0.48
N LYS A 140 1.37 2.01 -0.43
CA LYS A 140 2.24 2.01 -1.62
C LYS A 140 1.98 0.84 -2.57
N ILE A 141 1.48 -0.29 -2.07
CA ILE A 141 1.07 -1.43 -2.91
C ILE A 141 -0.26 -1.11 -3.59
N ALA A 142 -1.24 -0.66 -2.80
CA ALA A 142 -2.60 -0.42 -3.27
C ALA A 142 -2.65 0.53 -4.49
N THR A 143 -1.74 1.51 -4.56
CA THR A 143 -1.63 2.42 -5.71
C THR A 143 -1.03 1.81 -6.97
N LEU A 144 -0.30 0.69 -6.85
CA LEU A 144 0.25 -0.07 -7.97
C LEU A 144 -0.69 -1.19 -8.45
N LEU A 145 -1.69 -1.54 -7.64
CA LEU A 145 -2.66 -2.57 -8.00
C LEU A 145 -3.69 -1.97 -8.96
N LYS A 146 -4.09 -2.80 -9.94
CA LYS A 146 -5.28 -2.59 -10.75
C LYS A 146 -6.26 -3.70 -10.36
N PRO A 147 -7.04 -3.51 -9.28
CA PRO A 147 -7.97 -4.54 -8.86
C PRO A 147 -9.10 -4.68 -9.88
N ASP A 148 -9.56 -5.90 -10.11
CA ASP A 148 -10.76 -6.18 -10.89
C ASP A 148 -11.98 -6.32 -9.97
N LYS A 149 -13.17 -6.12 -10.53
CA LYS A 149 -14.44 -6.26 -9.83
C LYS A 149 -15.25 -7.38 -10.48
N ASP A 150 -15.53 -8.42 -9.71
CA ASP A 150 -16.47 -9.48 -10.08
C ASP A 150 -17.73 -9.29 -9.21
N ILE A 151 -18.83 -8.91 -9.86
CA ILE A 151 -20.10 -8.57 -9.20
C ILE A 151 -21.17 -9.53 -9.66
N THR A 152 -21.75 -10.25 -8.71
CA THR A 152 -22.93 -11.10 -8.93
C THR A 152 -24.11 -10.53 -8.16
N GLN A 153 -25.23 -10.32 -8.85
CA GLN A 153 -26.48 -9.85 -8.26
C GLN A 153 -27.58 -10.90 -8.48
N ASN A 154 -28.27 -11.28 -7.40
CA ASN A 154 -29.44 -12.14 -7.42
C ASN A 154 -30.57 -11.48 -6.61
N GLY A 155 -31.42 -10.70 -7.30
CA GLY A 155 -32.39 -9.83 -6.64
C GLY A 155 -31.69 -8.79 -5.77
N ASP A 156 -32.00 -8.81 -4.47
CA ASP A 156 -31.38 -7.94 -3.47
C ASP A 156 -30.11 -8.53 -2.83
N HIS A 157 -29.75 -9.76 -3.17
CA HIS A 157 -28.52 -10.39 -2.70
C HIS A 157 -27.37 -10.07 -3.65
N PHE A 158 -26.27 -9.55 -3.10
CA PHE A 158 -25.08 -9.15 -3.83
C PHE A 158 -23.85 -9.85 -3.29
N THR A 159 -23.03 -10.34 -4.22
CA THR A 159 -21.66 -10.75 -3.94
C THR A 159 -20.71 -9.89 -4.77
N ILE A 160 -19.90 -9.08 -4.12
CA ILE A 160 -18.90 -8.20 -4.76
C ILE A 160 -17.51 -8.69 -4.37
N LYS A 161 -16.74 -9.16 -5.36
CA LYS A 161 -15.35 -9.56 -5.17
C LYS A 161 -14.43 -8.52 -5.81
N THR A 162 -13.54 -7.98 -5.00
CA THR A 162 -12.44 -7.13 -5.44
C THR A 162 -11.20 -8.00 -5.52
N LEU A 163 -10.75 -8.27 -6.74
CA LEU A 163 -9.66 -9.21 -7.01
C LEU A 163 -8.38 -8.43 -7.29
N SER A 164 -7.28 -8.77 -6.62
CA SER A 164 -5.97 -8.20 -6.93
C SER A 164 -4.87 -9.23 -6.77
N THR A 165 -3.70 -8.95 -7.32
CA THR A 165 -2.52 -9.82 -7.19
C THR A 165 -1.93 -9.85 -5.78
N PHE A 166 -2.37 -8.95 -4.90
CA PHE A 166 -1.88 -8.85 -3.53
C PHE A 166 -2.86 -9.42 -2.51
N ARG A 167 -4.11 -8.96 -2.56
CA ARG A 167 -5.16 -9.37 -1.63
C ARG A 167 -6.53 -9.18 -2.25
N ASN A 168 -7.37 -10.19 -2.09
CA ASN A 168 -8.76 -10.13 -2.51
C ASN A 168 -9.63 -9.69 -1.34
N TYR A 169 -10.68 -8.97 -1.64
CA TYR A 169 -11.69 -8.52 -0.68
C TYR A 169 -13.07 -8.85 -1.21
N ASN A 170 -13.84 -9.63 -0.45
CA ASN A 170 -15.15 -10.11 -0.87
C ASN A 170 -16.21 -9.58 0.09
N MET A 171 -17.32 -9.09 -0.46
CA MET A 171 -18.52 -8.73 0.28
C MET A 171 -19.66 -9.63 -0.18
N ASP A 172 -20.46 -10.11 0.76
CA ASP A 172 -21.66 -10.89 0.50
C ASP A 172 -22.77 -10.38 1.41
N PHE A 173 -23.80 -9.78 0.82
CA PHE A 173 -24.80 -9.02 1.58
C PHE A 173 -26.16 -8.98 0.90
N VAL A 174 -27.18 -8.64 1.69
CA VAL A 174 -28.53 -8.34 1.21
C VAL A 174 -28.77 -6.84 1.35
N VAL A 175 -29.23 -6.18 0.28
CA VAL A 175 -29.54 -4.76 0.29
C VAL A 175 -30.57 -4.45 1.38
N GLY A 176 -30.33 -3.38 2.13
CA GLY A 176 -31.16 -2.92 3.24
C GLY A 176 -30.90 -3.62 4.58
N GLN A 177 -30.08 -4.68 4.61
CA GLN A 177 -29.74 -5.39 5.85
C GLN A 177 -28.38 -4.93 6.38
N GLU A 178 -28.32 -4.61 7.67
CA GLU A 178 -27.07 -4.27 8.36
C GLU A 178 -26.33 -5.56 8.75
N PHE A 179 -25.01 -5.59 8.58
CA PHE A 179 -24.17 -6.72 8.97
C PHE A 179 -22.82 -6.24 9.52
N GLU A 180 -22.14 -7.12 10.27
CA GLU A 180 -20.76 -6.88 10.71
C GLU A 180 -19.78 -7.20 9.57
N GLU A 181 -19.03 -6.20 9.14
CA GLU A 181 -18.02 -6.30 8.09
C GLU A 181 -16.61 -6.39 8.72
N ASP A 182 -15.90 -7.49 8.45
CA ASP A 182 -14.52 -7.69 8.87
C ASP A 182 -13.54 -7.14 7.82
N LEU A 183 -12.80 -6.10 8.19
CA LEU A 183 -11.85 -5.38 7.36
C LEU A 183 -10.38 -5.66 7.74
N SER A 184 -10.10 -6.80 8.38
CA SER A 184 -8.72 -7.35 8.54
C SER A 184 -7.97 -7.51 7.22
N GLY A 185 -8.70 -7.55 6.12
CA GLY A 185 -8.17 -7.46 4.76
C GLY A 185 -7.51 -6.11 4.43
N VAL A 186 -7.98 -5.02 5.04
CA VAL A 186 -7.81 -3.65 4.55
C VAL A 186 -7.12 -2.76 5.57
N ASP A 187 -7.73 -2.61 6.75
CA ASP A 187 -7.29 -1.69 7.79
C ASP A 187 -7.45 -2.23 9.22
N ASP A 188 -7.66 -3.54 9.36
CA ASP A 188 -7.75 -4.27 10.63
C ASP A 188 -8.86 -3.80 11.57
N ARG A 189 -9.97 -3.32 10.99
CA ARG A 189 -11.17 -2.86 11.71
C ARG A 189 -12.37 -3.75 11.46
N LYS A 190 -13.40 -3.52 12.27
CA LYS A 190 -14.76 -3.99 12.04
C LYS A 190 -15.70 -2.81 11.90
N CYS A 191 -16.71 -2.93 11.05
CA CYS A 191 -17.73 -1.90 10.85
C CYS A 191 -19.11 -2.55 10.84
N MET A 192 -20.13 -1.81 11.27
CA MET A 192 -21.53 -2.15 11.01
C MET A 192 -21.92 -1.50 9.69
N THR A 193 -22.15 -2.34 8.69
CA THR A 193 -22.23 -1.90 7.29
C THR A 193 -23.64 -2.12 6.77
N THR A 194 -24.18 -1.12 6.09
CA THR A 194 -25.48 -1.18 5.42
C THR A 194 -25.33 -0.66 4.00
N ILE A 195 -25.90 -1.40 3.04
CA ILE A 195 -25.94 -1.02 1.63
C ILE A 195 -27.39 -0.82 1.22
N THR A 196 -27.70 0.30 0.58
CA THR A 196 -29.04 0.68 0.12
C THR A 196 -28.99 1.25 -1.29
N TRP A 197 -30.11 1.17 -1.99
CA TRP A 197 -30.30 1.92 -3.24
C TRP A 197 -30.65 3.38 -2.95
N ASP A 198 -30.03 4.29 -3.69
CA ASP A 198 -30.38 5.71 -3.78
C ASP A 198 -30.55 6.07 -5.27
N GLY A 199 -31.79 5.97 -5.75
CA GLY A 199 -32.07 5.95 -7.19
C GLY A 199 -31.36 4.77 -7.86
N ASP A 200 -30.54 5.08 -8.87
CA ASP A 200 -29.74 4.09 -9.61
C ASP A 200 -28.37 3.80 -8.97
N ASN A 201 -28.08 4.41 -7.82
CA ASN A 201 -26.80 4.30 -7.14
C ASN A 201 -26.88 3.30 -5.99
N LEU A 202 -25.86 2.45 -5.87
CA LEU A 202 -25.70 1.56 -4.73
C LEU A 202 -24.82 2.24 -3.68
N VAL A 203 -25.42 2.64 -2.56
CA VAL A 203 -24.76 3.43 -1.51
C VAL A 203 -24.49 2.57 -0.28
N CYS A 204 -23.24 2.54 0.15
CA CYS A 204 -22.78 1.85 1.34
C CYS A 204 -22.39 2.84 2.44
N VAL A 205 -22.84 2.57 3.66
CA VAL A 205 -22.44 3.27 4.89
C VAL A 205 -21.76 2.27 5.82
N GLN A 206 -20.54 2.57 6.25
CA GLN A 206 -19.74 1.74 7.16
C GLN A 206 -19.62 2.46 8.51
N LYS A 207 -20.48 2.13 9.47
CA LYS A 207 -20.46 2.74 10.81
C LYS A 207 -19.36 2.09 11.66
N GLY A 208 -18.47 2.89 12.21
CA GLY A 208 -17.37 2.42 13.05
C GLY A 208 -16.49 3.57 13.53
N GLU A 209 -15.20 3.29 13.75
CA GLU A 209 -14.23 4.27 14.26
C GLU A 209 -13.98 5.46 13.30
N ILE A 210 -14.18 5.26 11.99
CA ILE A 210 -13.88 6.26 10.97
C ILE A 210 -15.17 6.96 10.55
N GLU A 211 -15.23 8.27 10.79
CA GLU A 211 -16.37 9.11 10.41
C GLU A 211 -16.55 9.18 8.89
N GLY A 212 -17.81 9.19 8.43
CA GLY A 212 -18.15 9.34 7.02
C GLY A 212 -17.60 8.22 6.13
N ARG A 213 -17.30 7.04 6.69
CA ARG A 213 -16.78 5.90 5.95
C ARG A 213 -17.88 5.23 5.13
N GLY A 214 -17.60 4.96 3.87
CA GLY A 214 -18.54 4.28 2.97
C GLY A 214 -18.11 4.37 1.52
N TRP A 215 -18.99 3.95 0.63
CA TRP A 215 -18.75 4.02 -0.81
C TRP A 215 -20.04 4.13 -1.61
N THR A 216 -19.95 4.57 -2.86
CA THR A 216 -21.07 4.58 -3.80
C THR A 216 -20.63 3.98 -5.12
N HIS A 217 -21.43 3.05 -5.63
CA HIS A 217 -21.32 2.49 -6.96
C HIS A 217 -22.43 3.03 -7.86
N TRP A 218 -22.09 3.35 -9.11
CA TRP A 218 -23.06 3.69 -10.15
C TRP A 218 -22.52 3.31 -11.53
N ILE A 219 -23.40 3.28 -12.53
CA ILE A 219 -23.04 2.92 -13.90
C ILE A 219 -23.31 4.11 -14.81
N GLU A 220 -22.32 4.45 -15.65
CA GLU A 220 -22.47 5.40 -16.75
C GLU A 220 -22.05 4.69 -18.05
N GLY A 221 -23.01 4.36 -18.91
CA GLY A 221 -22.73 3.62 -20.15
C GLY A 221 -22.18 2.22 -19.90
N ASP A 222 -20.95 1.95 -20.37
CA ASP A 222 -20.22 0.68 -20.18
C ASP A 222 -19.25 0.71 -18.98
N GLU A 223 -19.25 1.81 -18.22
CA GLU A 223 -18.33 2.06 -17.12
C GLU A 223 -19.00 1.87 -15.76
N LEU A 224 -18.35 1.10 -14.89
CA LEU A 224 -18.69 1.02 -13.47
C LEU A 224 -17.86 2.05 -12.72
N HIS A 225 -18.54 2.97 -12.04
CA HIS A 225 -17.91 3.98 -11.21
C HIS A 225 -17.97 3.56 -9.75
N LEU A 226 -16.92 3.89 -9.00
CA LEU A 226 -16.79 3.69 -7.57
C LEU A 226 -16.22 4.95 -6.93
N GLU A 227 -16.93 5.49 -5.95
CA GLU A 227 -16.44 6.51 -5.05
C GLU A 227 -16.30 5.94 -3.64
N LEU A 228 -15.09 5.97 -3.09
CA LEU A 228 -14.77 5.59 -1.72
C LEU A 228 -14.65 6.86 -0.86
N ARG A 229 -15.25 6.84 0.33
CA ARG A 229 -15.25 7.96 1.28
C ARG A 229 -14.78 7.51 2.65
N ALA A 230 -13.95 8.33 3.30
CA ALA A 230 -13.54 8.14 4.70
C ALA A 230 -12.98 9.44 5.27
N ALA A 231 -13.46 9.88 6.43
CA ALA A 231 -12.99 11.08 7.14
C ALA A 231 -12.92 12.34 6.24
N GLY A 232 -13.94 12.55 5.40
CA GLY A 232 -14.00 13.67 4.45
C GLY A 232 -13.11 13.54 3.21
N ILE A 233 -12.32 12.46 3.09
CA ILE A 233 -11.48 12.18 1.92
C ILE A 233 -12.22 11.29 0.93
N VAL A 234 -12.02 11.55 -0.35
CA VAL A 234 -12.69 10.87 -1.47
C VAL A 234 -11.67 10.28 -2.44
N SER A 235 -11.89 9.04 -2.86
CA SER A 235 -11.14 8.37 -3.93
C SER A 235 -12.10 7.84 -4.98
N LYS A 236 -11.76 7.99 -6.27
CA LYS A 236 -12.60 7.57 -7.40
C LYS A 236 -11.90 6.52 -8.25
N GLN A 237 -12.64 5.51 -8.65
CA GLN A 237 -12.20 4.43 -9.53
C GLN A 237 -13.24 4.22 -10.63
N VAL A 238 -12.78 3.89 -11.83
CA VAL A 238 -13.62 3.60 -12.99
C VAL A 238 -13.15 2.28 -13.59
N PHE A 239 -14.09 1.38 -13.86
CA PHE A 239 -13.84 0.06 -14.41
C PHE A 239 -14.62 -0.09 -15.71
N LYS A 240 -14.03 -0.74 -16.72
CA LYS A 240 -14.74 -1.13 -17.93
C LYS A 240 -15.16 -2.58 -17.84
N LYS A 241 -16.37 -2.87 -18.32
CA LYS A 241 -16.84 -4.25 -18.45
C LYS A 241 -16.01 -4.99 -19.51
N SER A 242 -15.38 -6.09 -19.11
CA SER A 242 -14.63 -7.00 -19.98
C SER A 242 -15.41 -8.26 -20.31
#